data_AF-A0A1C6KY33-F1
#
_entry.id   AF-A0A1C6KY33-F1
#
_cell.length_a   1.000
_cell.length_b   1.000
_cell.length_c   1.000
_cell.angle_alpha   90.00
_cell.angle_beta   90.00
_cell.angle_gamma   90.00
#
_symmetry.space_group_name_H-M   'P 1'
#
loop_
_entity.id
_entity.type
_entity.pdbx_description
1 polymer ?
#
loop_
_entity_poly.entity_id
_entity_poly.type
_entity_poly.pdbx_seq_one_letter_code
_entity_poly.pdbx_strand_id
1 'polypeptide(L)' 'MREKTTIYIEEDLKKKVQIKLIENEGQVSLSTLINELLEEWYLKEKMGD' A
#
# COMPACT_ATOMS: atom_id res chain seq x y z
N MET A 1 6.85 11.03 15.31
CA MET A 1 5.58 10.28 15.44
C MET A 1 5.15 9.87 14.04
N ARG A 2 4.81 8.60 13.80
CA ARG A 2 4.11 8.24 12.55
C ARG A 2 2.67 8.70 12.71
N GLU A 3 2.24 9.64 11.87
CA GLU A 3 0.84 10.09 11.85
C GLU A 3 -0.05 8.90 11.47
N LYS A 4 -1.17 8.72 12.18
CA LYS A 4 -2.13 7.66 11.88
C LYS A 4 -3.16 8.22 10.93
N THR A 5 -3.28 7.61 9.76
CA THR A 5 -4.22 8.02 8.72
C THR A 5 -5.25 6.93 8.48
N THR A 6 -6.51 7.33 8.31
CA THR A 6 -7.56 6.42 7.85
C THR A 6 -7.72 6.63 6.35
N ILE A 7 -7.63 5.55 5.58
CA ILE A 7 -7.85 5.57 4.13
C ILE A 7 -9.04 4.69 3.78
N TYR A 8 -9.80 5.14 2.78
CA TYR A 8 -10.84 4.33 2.18
C TYR A 8 -10.26 3.59 0.98
N ILE A 9 -10.51 2.29 0.91
CA ILE A 9 -10.11 1.43 -0.20
C ILE A 9 -11.38 0.80 -0.74
N GLU A 10 -11.62 0.93 -2.04
CA GLU A 10 -12.77 0.30 -2.70
C GLU A 10 -12.72 -1.23 -2.56
N GLU A 11 -13.89 -1.88 -2.60
CA GLU A 11 -13.98 -3.33 -2.32
C GLU A 11 -13.21 -4.19 -3.33
N ASP A 12 -13.16 -3.78 -4.59
CA ASP A 12 -12.42 -4.46 -5.65
C ASP A 12 -10.90 -4.36 -5.43
N LEU A 13 -10.42 -3.18 -4.99
CA LEU A 13 -9.03 -2.94 -4.63
C LEU A 13 -8.64 -3.70 -3.36
N LYS A 14 -9.54 -3.80 -2.39
CA LYS A 14 -9.31 -4.54 -1.14
C LYS A 14 -8.95 -6.01 -1.40
N LYS A 15 -9.63 -6.65 -2.37
CA LYS A 15 -9.31 -8.04 -2.77
C LYS A 15 -7.90 -8.16 -3.35
N LYS A 16 -7.51 -7.22 -4.21
CA LYS A 16 -6.15 -7.19 -4.81
C LYS A 16 -5.07 -7.00 -3.74
N VAL A 17 -5.31 -6.11 -2.78
CA VAL A 17 -4.38 -5.89 -1.66
C VAL A 17 -4.24 -7.14 -0.79
N GLN A 18 -5.35 -7.83 -0.51
CA GLN A 18 -5.31 -9.10 0.25
C GLN A 18 -4.53 -10.19 -0.48
N ILE A 19 -4.71 -10.35 -1.79
CA ILE A 19 -3.93 -11.30 -2.59
C ILE A 19 -2.44 -10.99 -2.47
N LYS A 20 -2.06 -9.72 -2.62
CA LYS A 20 -0.65 -9.29 -2.53
C LYS A 20 -0.05 -9.51 -1.14
N LEU A 21 -0.84 -9.41 -0.06
CA LEU A 21 -0.40 -9.75 1.30
C LEU A 21 -0.14 -11.25 1.47
N ILE A 22 -0.97 -12.10 0.86
CA ILE A 22 -0.82 -13.55 0.88
C ILE A 22 0.42 -13.97 0.07
N GLU A 23 0.66 -13.34 -1.08
CA GLU A 23 1.85 -13.57 -1.91
C GLU A 23 3.16 -13.24 -1.19
N ASN A 24 3.12 -12.29 -0.25
CA ASN A 24 4.26 -11.96 0.63
C ASN A 24 4.34 -12.85 1.89
N GLU A 25 3.67 -14.01 1.90
CA GLU A 25 3.64 -14.98 3.00
C GLU A 25 3.23 -14.37 4.36
N GLY A 26 2.49 -13.24 4.36
CA GLY A 26 2.13 -12.54 5.58
C GLY A 26 3.29 -11.87 6.32
N GLN A 27 4.47 -11.72 5.69
CA GLN A 27 5.63 -11.05 6.30
C GLN A 27 5.41 -9.54 6.49
N VAL A 28 4.49 -8.94 5.73
CA VAL A 28 4.17 -7.52 5.77
C VAL A 28 2.74 -7.26 6.22
N SER A 29 2.57 -6.27 7.08
CA SER A 29 1.25 -5.80 7.50
C SER A 29 0.56 -5.01 6.38
N LEU A 30 -0.77 -4.92 6.43
CA LEU A 30 -1.55 -4.10 5.49
C LEU A 30 -1.05 -2.65 5.43
N SER A 31 -0.74 -2.04 6.58
CA SER A 31 -0.25 -0.67 6.62
C SER A 31 1.16 -0.54 6.03
N THR A 32 2.02 -1.55 6.20
CA THR A 32 3.34 -1.59 5.55
C THR A 32 3.19 -1.59 4.03
N LEU A 33 2.39 -2.51 3.49
CA LEU A 33 2.15 -2.63 2.06
C LEU A 33 1.55 -1.34 1.47
N ILE A 34 0.58 -0.73 2.15
CA ILE A 34 -0.01 0.53 1.70
C ILE A 34 1.03 1.65 1.69
N ASN A 35 1.91 1.75 2.69
CA ASN A 35 2.95 2.78 2.72
C ASN A 35 3.96 2.58 1.58
N GLU A 36 4.36 1.35 1.28
CA GLU A 36 5.25 1.03 0.16
C GLU A 36 4.63 1.45 -1.18
N LEU A 37 3.34 1.10 -1.40
CA LEU A 37 2.64 1.49 -2.62
C LEU A 37 2.51 3.01 -2.78
N LEU A 38 2.25 3.73 -1.68
CA LEU A 38 2.17 5.19 -1.68
C LEU A 38 3.54 5.83 -1.94
N GLU A 39 4.61 5.27 -1.37
CA GLU A 39 5.98 5.72 -1.60
C GLU A 39 6.39 5.50 -3.05
N GLU A 40 6.14 4.31 -3.62
CA GLU A 40 6.41 4.03 -5.04
C GLU A 40 5.66 4.99 -5.96
N TRP A 41 4.38 5.24 -5.68
CA TRP A 41 3.58 6.19 -6.45
C TRP A 41 4.15 7.61 -6.35
N TYR A 42 4.47 8.07 -5.13
CA TYR A 42 5.04 9.39 -4.91
C TYR A 42 6.38 9.57 -5.62
N LEU A 43 7.25 8.56 -5.57
CA LEU A 43 8.55 8.58 -6.26
C LEU A 43 8.38 8.60 -7.78
N LYS A 44 7.44 7.83 -8.33
CA LYS A 44 7.13 7.88 -9.77
C LYS A 44 6.64 9.25 -10.21
N GLU A 45 5.76 9.89 -9.44
CA GLU A 45 5.27 11.24 -9.74
C GLU A 45 6.38 12.31 -9.61
N LYS A 46 7.40 12.08 -8.78
CA LYS A 46 8.50 13.03 -8.54
C LYS A 46 9.74 12.82 -9.41
N MET A 47 9.97 11.59 -9.87
CA MET A 47 11.11 11.23 -10.72
C MET A 47 10.73 11.00 -12.19
N GLY A 48 9.44 11.11 -12.53
CA GLY A 48 8.97 11.16 -13.91
C GLY A 48 9.06 12.57 -14.48
N ASP A 49 10.26 12.97 -14.91
CA ASP A 49 10.51 13.95 -15.98
C ASP A 49 11.34 13.25 -17.07
#